data_AF-A0A967GB07-F1
#
_entry.id   AF-A0A967GB07-F1
#
_cell.length_a   1.000
_cell.length_b   1.000
_cell.length_c   1.000
_cell.angle_alpha   90.00
_cell.angle_beta   90.00
_cell.angle_gamma   90.00
#
_symmetry.space_group_name_H-M   'P 1'
#
loop_
_entity.id
_entity.type
_entity.pdbx_description
1 polymer ?
#
loop_
_entity_poly.entity_id
_entity_poly.type
_entity_poly.pdbx_seq_one_letter_code
_entity_poly.pdbx_strand_id
1 'polypeptide(L)'
;MMGHKNIVLISILLLLFTFTISFADQDIAIKAGNIITISDNPIENGIILIKNGKIEALGENVVLPADVRIIDANDKFVMPGLIDAQSRLFVMDSELNESRSIAPELNIVDAIDPFIKEYREVLAQGVTAVCVAPGSRGLIGGRSAVLKLNGSKNVDRMVLKADATVKAAVGVSTGNTSSSLARLEHYSSI
;
A
#
# COMPACT_ATOMS: atom_id res chain seq x y z
N MET A 1 -14.76 60.39 -8.23
CA MET A 1 -16.03 59.63 -8.10
C MET A 1 -15.85 58.29 -8.78
N MET A 2 -15.52 57.24 -8.01
CA MET A 2 -15.32 55.89 -8.52
C MET A 2 -16.69 55.33 -8.94
N GLY A 3 -16.88 55.08 -10.24
CA GLY A 3 -18.19 54.75 -10.80
C GLY A 3 -18.77 53.47 -10.20
N HIS A 4 -20.10 53.42 -10.04
CA HIS A 4 -20.86 52.28 -9.50
C HIS A 4 -20.46 50.93 -10.12
N LYS A 5 -20.04 50.92 -11.38
CA LYS A 5 -19.55 49.72 -12.11
C LYS A 5 -18.28 49.13 -11.48
N ASN A 6 -17.40 49.96 -10.94
CA ASN A 6 -16.14 49.53 -10.32
C ASN A 6 -16.37 48.93 -8.92
N ILE A 7 -17.40 49.40 -8.20
CA ILE A 7 -17.76 48.88 -6.86
C ILE A 7 -18.38 47.48 -6.97
N VAL A 8 -19.25 47.25 -7.95
CA VAL A 8 -19.83 45.93 -8.21
C VAL A 8 -18.76 44.93 -8.65
N LEU A 9 -17.83 45.35 -9.51
CA LEU A 9 -16.73 44.49 -9.96
C LEU A 9 -15.80 44.08 -8.82
N ILE A 10 -15.46 45.01 -7.92
CA ILE A 10 -14.63 44.73 -6.74
C ILE A 10 -15.37 43.83 -5.75
N SER A 11 -16.68 44.00 -5.58
CA SER A 11 -17.48 43.16 -4.69
C SER A 11 -17.61 41.71 -5.20
N ILE A 12 -17.70 41.52 -6.51
CA ILE A 12 -17.71 40.19 -7.15
C ILE A 12 -16.32 39.53 -7.05
N LEU A 13 -15.24 40.31 -7.21
CA LEU A 13 -13.87 39.83 -7.07
C LEU A 13 -13.53 39.43 -5.62
N LEU A 14 -14.06 40.15 -4.63
CA LEU A 14 -13.92 39.80 -3.21
C LEU A 14 -14.70 38.53 -2.85
N LEU A 15 -15.89 38.34 -3.42
CA LEU A 15 -16.73 37.16 -3.19
C LEU A 15 -16.12 35.88 -3.79
N LEU A 16 -15.42 36.01 -4.92
CA LEU A 16 -14.68 34.92 -5.56
C LEU A 16 -13.40 34.53 -4.81
N PHE A 17 -12.78 35.45 -4.05
CA PHE A 17 -11.55 35.19 -3.30
C PHE A 17 -11.79 34.39 -2.01
N THR A 18 -13.00 34.43 -1.46
CA THR A 18 -13.37 33.70 -0.23
C THR A 18 -13.78 32.24 -0.44
N PHE A 19 -13.87 31.77 -1.69
CA PHE A 19 -14.28 30.39 -1.98
C PHE A 19 -13.09 29.49 -2.34
N THR A 20 -12.04 29.51 -1.52
CA THR A 20 -11.07 28.42 -1.49
C THR A 20 -11.70 27.25 -0.72
N ILE A 21 -12.42 26.38 -1.43
CA ILE A 21 -12.72 25.04 -0.90
C ILE A 21 -11.37 24.34 -0.77
N SER A 22 -10.86 24.27 0.45
CA SER A 22 -9.79 23.33 0.77
C SER A 22 -10.41 21.94 0.66
N PHE A 23 -10.06 21.19 -0.38
CA PHE A 23 -10.30 19.75 -0.44
C PHE A 23 -9.35 19.07 0.57
N ALA A 24 -9.59 19.32 1.86
CA ALA A 24 -9.03 18.47 2.91
C ALA A 24 -9.77 17.14 2.84
N ASP A 25 -9.02 16.04 2.92
CA ASP A 25 -9.59 14.71 3.04
C ASP A 25 -10.51 14.70 4.27
N GLN A 26 -11.76 14.25 4.11
CA GLN A 26 -12.73 14.31 5.20
C GLN A 26 -12.28 13.39 6.33
N ASP A 27 -12.18 13.91 7.56
CA ASP A 27 -11.87 13.09 8.74
C ASP A 27 -12.90 11.95 8.87
N ILE A 28 -12.41 10.75 9.19
CA ILE A 28 -13.23 9.52 9.30
C ILE A 28 -13.13 8.98 10.71
N ALA A 29 -14.27 8.53 11.26
CA ALA A 29 -14.34 7.75 12.49
C ALA A 29 -14.96 6.39 12.18
N ILE A 30 -14.26 5.31 12.53
CA ILE A 30 -14.78 3.94 12.43
C ILE A 30 -15.22 3.51 13.82
N LYS A 31 -16.50 3.21 14.02
CA LYS A 31 -17.02 2.60 15.25
C LYS A 31 -17.09 1.09 15.04
N ALA A 32 -16.31 0.32 15.78
CA ALA A 32 -16.12 -1.10 15.53
C ALA A 32 -16.52 -1.93 16.76
N GLY A 33 -17.16 -3.07 16.53
CA GLY A 33 -17.47 -4.03 17.60
C GLY A 33 -16.21 -4.62 18.22
N ASN A 34 -15.20 -4.87 17.40
CA ASN A 34 -13.90 -5.33 17.86
C ASN A 34 -12.77 -4.74 16.98
N ILE A 35 -11.78 -4.11 17.62
CA ILE A 35 -10.57 -3.60 16.96
C ILE A 35 -9.41 -4.52 17.33
N ILE A 36 -8.85 -5.19 16.32
CA ILE A 36 -7.66 -6.02 16.47
C ILE A 36 -6.45 -5.13 16.19
N THR A 37 -5.75 -4.69 17.23
CA THR A 37 -4.61 -3.76 17.13
C THR A 37 -3.32 -4.45 16.67
N ILE A 38 -3.22 -5.78 16.85
CA ILE A 38 -2.03 -6.63 16.62
C ILE A 38 -0.89 -6.36 17.62
N SER A 39 -0.52 -5.10 17.84
CA SER A 39 0.56 -4.72 18.77
C SER A 39 0.17 -4.78 20.24
N ASP A 40 -1.11 -4.64 20.55
CA ASP A 40 -1.65 -4.52 21.89
C ASP A 40 -2.86 -5.42 22.08
N ASN A 41 -3.54 -5.30 23.23
CA ASN A 41 -4.80 -5.99 23.44
C ASN A 41 -5.87 -5.51 22.44
N PRO A 42 -6.78 -6.40 21.99
CA PRO A 42 -7.96 -6.01 21.24
C PRO A 42 -8.83 -5.04 22.04
N ILE A 43 -9.56 -4.16 21.35
CA ILE A 43 -10.48 -3.19 21.95
C ILE A 43 -11.89 -3.54 21.50
N GLU A 44 -12.78 -3.79 22.47
CA GLU A 44 -14.20 -4.04 22.20
C GLU A 44 -14.97 -2.72 22.16
N ASN A 45 -15.96 -2.64 21.26
CA ASN A 45 -16.83 -1.46 21.09
C ASN A 45 -16.04 -0.15 20.96
N GLY A 46 -14.93 -0.21 20.23
CA GLY A 46 -13.97 0.88 20.11
C GLY A 46 -14.23 1.80 18.93
N ILE A 47 -13.49 2.91 18.92
CA ILE A 47 -13.51 3.93 17.88
C ILE A 47 -12.10 4.08 17.32
N ILE A 48 -11.96 4.19 16.00
CA ILE A 48 -10.73 4.58 15.31
C ILE A 48 -10.98 5.93 14.65
N LEU A 49 -10.24 6.96 15.05
CA LEU A 49 -10.26 8.28 14.43
C LEU A 49 -9.11 8.41 13.44
N ILE A 50 -9.46 8.72 12.20
CA ILE A 50 -8.54 8.91 11.08
C ILE A 50 -8.61 10.37 10.65
N LYS A 51 -7.46 11.05 10.67
CA LYS A 51 -7.28 12.42 10.20
C LYS A 51 -6.17 12.48 9.16
N ASN A 52 -6.40 13.20 8.06
CA ASN A 52 -5.42 13.35 6.98
C ASN A 52 -4.80 12.00 6.53
N GLY A 53 -5.64 10.97 6.41
CA GLY A 53 -5.23 9.62 6.01
C GLY A 53 -4.40 8.83 7.02
N LYS A 54 -4.26 9.30 8.27
CA LYS A 54 -3.53 8.61 9.35
C LYS A 54 -4.43 8.38 10.56
N ILE A 55 -4.14 7.32 11.31
CA ILE A 55 -4.81 7.05 12.59
C ILE A 55 -4.30 8.10 13.59
N GLU A 56 -5.20 8.94 14.06
CA GLU A 56 -4.93 9.98 15.07
C GLU A 56 -5.11 9.41 16.48
N ALA A 57 -6.17 8.63 16.69
CA ALA A 57 -6.48 8.03 17.97
C ALA A 57 -7.32 6.76 17.78
N LEU A 58 -7.22 5.82 18.73
CA LEU A 58 -8.13 4.69 18.83
C LEU A 58 -8.37 4.29 20.30
N GLY A 59 -9.55 3.72 20.59
CA GLY A 59 -9.94 3.32 21.95
C GLY A 59 -11.44 3.33 22.17
N GLU A 60 -11.88 2.96 23.37
CA GLU A 60 -13.31 2.97 23.75
C GLU A 60 -13.88 4.40 23.84
N ASN A 61 -13.06 5.36 24.29
CA ASN A 61 -13.49 6.73 24.61
C ASN A 61 -12.75 7.77 23.76
N VAL A 62 -12.85 7.67 22.43
CA VAL A 62 -12.23 8.64 21.51
C VAL A 62 -13.16 9.84 21.30
N VAL A 63 -12.67 11.04 21.57
CA VAL A 63 -13.40 12.29 21.30
C VAL A 63 -13.44 12.56 19.80
N LEU A 64 -14.65 12.65 19.26
CA LEU A 64 -14.86 12.88 17.83
C LEU A 64 -15.00 14.39 17.52
N PRO A 65 -14.30 14.92 16.50
CA PRO A 65 -14.55 16.27 15.99
C PRO A 65 -15.98 16.41 15.47
N ALA A 66 -16.47 17.66 15.43
CA ALA A 66 -17.69 17.97 14.69
C ALA A 66 -17.53 17.59 13.20
N ASP A 67 -18.62 17.15 12.57
CA ASP A 67 -18.70 16.82 11.14
C ASP A 67 -17.79 15.68 10.63
N VAL A 68 -17.23 14.88 11.54
CA VAL A 68 -16.48 13.67 11.17
C VAL A 68 -17.41 12.66 10.49
N ARG A 69 -16.94 12.05 9.40
CA ARG A 69 -17.68 10.98 8.73
C ARG A 69 -17.63 9.72 9.57
N ILE A 70 -18.79 9.20 9.99
CA ILE A 70 -18.87 7.97 10.77
C ILE A 70 -19.07 6.77 9.83
N ILE A 71 -18.23 5.74 10.01
CA ILE A 71 -18.41 4.40 9.46
C ILE A 71 -18.85 3.50 10.61
N ASP A 72 -20.06 2.93 10.48
CA ASP A 72 -20.60 1.98 11.44
C ASP A 72 -20.16 0.56 11.08
N ALA A 73 -19.38 -0.05 11.98
CA ALA A 73 -18.86 -1.40 11.94
C ALA A 73 -19.05 -2.10 13.31
N ASN A 74 -20.09 -1.71 14.06
CA ASN A 74 -20.33 -2.18 15.43
C ASN A 74 -20.53 -3.69 15.55
N ASP A 75 -20.91 -4.38 14.47
CA ASP A 75 -21.05 -5.84 14.42
C ASP A 75 -19.87 -6.54 13.69
N LYS A 76 -18.77 -5.83 13.46
CA LYS A 76 -17.61 -6.29 12.69
C LYS A 76 -16.30 -6.26 13.49
N PHE A 77 -15.35 -7.02 12.97
CA PHE A 77 -13.94 -6.92 13.33
C PHE A 77 -13.25 -5.95 12.37
N VAL A 78 -12.44 -5.05 12.94
CA VAL A 78 -11.59 -4.12 12.20
C VAL A 78 -10.15 -4.39 12.58
N MET A 79 -9.30 -4.61 11.57
CA MET A 79 -7.88 -4.88 11.76
C MET A 79 -7.04 -4.05 10.77
N PRO A 80 -5.74 -3.81 11.06
CA PRO A 80 -4.81 -3.31 10.08
C PRO A 80 -4.83 -4.17 8.81
N GLY A 81 -4.74 -3.51 7.66
CA GLY A 81 -4.57 -4.22 6.39
C GLY A 81 -3.27 -5.02 6.40
N LEU A 82 -3.32 -6.26 5.91
CA LEU A 82 -2.16 -7.16 5.84
C LEU A 82 -1.11 -6.61 4.85
N ILE A 83 0.14 -7.00 5.09
CA ILE A 83 1.28 -6.66 4.25
C ILE A 83 1.89 -7.96 3.70
N ASP A 84 1.86 -8.14 2.39
CA ASP A 84 2.62 -9.20 1.72
C ASP A 84 4.07 -8.75 1.55
N ALA A 85 4.97 -9.34 2.34
CA ALA A 85 6.38 -8.93 2.38
C ALA A 85 7.20 -9.42 1.18
N GLN A 86 6.67 -10.31 0.33
CA GLN A 86 7.36 -10.77 -0.87
C GLN A 86 6.37 -11.21 -1.95
N SER A 87 6.00 -10.26 -2.80
CA SER A 87 5.04 -10.47 -3.87
C SER A 87 5.67 -10.42 -5.25
N ARG A 88 4.99 -11.04 -6.22
CA ARG A 88 5.21 -10.85 -7.67
C ARG A 88 4.02 -10.13 -8.32
N LEU A 89 3.06 -9.65 -7.52
CA LEU A 89 1.88 -8.93 -8.00
C LEU A 89 2.31 -7.69 -8.81
N PHE A 90 1.56 -7.39 -9.88
CA PHE A 90 1.81 -6.31 -10.85
C PHE A 90 2.98 -6.52 -11.81
N VAL A 91 3.70 -7.65 -11.77
CA VAL A 91 4.84 -7.88 -12.68
C VAL A 91 4.64 -9.20 -13.42
N MET A 92 4.86 -9.19 -14.73
CA MET A 92 4.83 -10.43 -15.51
C MET A 92 6.03 -11.31 -15.17
N ASP A 93 5.84 -12.64 -15.16
CA ASP A 93 6.92 -13.57 -14.80
C ASP A 93 8.17 -13.46 -15.69
N SER A 94 7.99 -13.11 -16.97
CA SER A 94 9.07 -12.87 -17.92
C SER A 94 9.93 -11.65 -17.59
N GLU A 95 9.43 -10.71 -16.78
CA GLU A 95 10.09 -9.43 -16.48
C GLU A 95 10.86 -9.44 -15.15
N LEU A 96 10.80 -10.56 -14.42
CA LEU A 96 11.39 -10.67 -13.08
C LEU A 96 12.90 -10.94 -13.07
N ASN A 97 13.60 -10.68 -14.18
CA ASN A 97 15.03 -10.89 -14.37
C ASN A 97 15.50 -12.29 -13.89
N GLU A 98 15.03 -13.31 -14.59
CA GLU A 98 15.29 -14.71 -14.27
C GLU A 98 16.50 -15.30 -15.05
N SER A 99 17.26 -14.45 -15.76
CA SER A 99 18.37 -14.83 -16.65
C SER A 99 19.75 -14.33 -16.21
N ARG A 100 19.84 -13.16 -15.56
CA ARG A 100 21.10 -12.60 -15.06
C ARG A 100 21.28 -12.92 -13.58
N SER A 101 22.44 -13.47 -13.22
CA SER A 101 22.71 -13.87 -11.83
C SER A 101 22.94 -12.68 -10.89
N ILE A 102 23.59 -11.61 -11.36
CA ILE A 102 23.87 -10.41 -10.56
C ILE A 102 23.40 -9.19 -11.35
N ALA A 103 22.39 -8.50 -10.82
CA ALA A 103 21.78 -7.31 -11.43
C ALA A 103 21.17 -6.35 -10.37
N PRO A 104 21.95 -5.85 -9.39
CA PRO A 104 21.46 -4.93 -8.36
C PRO A 104 20.92 -3.60 -8.91
N GLU A 105 21.33 -3.20 -10.11
CA GLU A 105 20.92 -1.96 -10.75
C GLU A 105 19.43 -1.94 -11.16
N LEU A 106 18.84 -3.12 -11.42
CA LEU A 106 17.46 -3.24 -11.87
C LEU A 106 16.49 -2.79 -10.78
N ASN A 107 15.43 -2.10 -11.19
CA ASN A 107 14.37 -1.66 -10.30
C ASN A 107 13.06 -2.34 -10.68
N ILE A 108 12.38 -2.96 -9.71
CA ILE A 108 11.09 -3.57 -9.96
C ILE A 108 10.03 -2.55 -10.38
N VAL A 109 10.19 -1.27 -10.00
CA VAL A 109 9.24 -0.20 -10.32
C VAL A 109 9.07 -0.04 -11.83
N ASP A 110 10.12 -0.28 -12.60
CA ASP A 110 10.12 -0.17 -14.06
C ASP A 110 9.29 -1.28 -14.74
N ALA A 111 8.96 -2.35 -14.02
CA ALA A 111 8.21 -3.50 -14.51
C ALA A 111 6.77 -3.59 -13.95
N ILE A 112 6.31 -2.59 -13.20
CA ILE A 112 4.96 -2.59 -12.62
C ILE A 112 3.93 -2.27 -13.71
N ASP A 113 3.00 -3.19 -13.95
CA ASP A 113 1.78 -2.94 -14.71
C ASP A 113 0.61 -2.61 -13.75
N PRO A 114 0.20 -1.33 -13.63
CA PRO A 114 -0.88 -0.92 -12.73
C PRO A 114 -2.28 -1.28 -13.26
N PHE A 115 -2.42 -1.86 -14.45
CA PHE A 115 -3.70 -2.15 -15.09
C PHE A 115 -4.22 -3.58 -14.84
N ILE A 116 -3.42 -4.43 -14.18
CA ILE A 116 -3.85 -5.77 -13.77
C ILE A 116 -5.10 -5.70 -12.88
N LYS A 117 -5.93 -6.75 -12.87
CA LYS A 117 -7.19 -6.79 -12.11
C LYS A 117 -7.11 -7.64 -10.84
N GLU A 118 -6.14 -8.54 -10.82
CA GLU A 118 -5.85 -9.55 -9.81
C GLU A 118 -5.61 -8.92 -8.43
N TYR A 119 -5.12 -7.67 -8.38
CA TYR A 119 -4.95 -6.93 -7.12
C TYR A 119 -6.25 -6.81 -6.32
N ARG A 120 -7.42 -6.84 -6.98
CA ARG A 120 -8.72 -6.75 -6.30
C ARG A 120 -9.02 -8.00 -5.49
N GLU A 121 -8.61 -9.17 -5.96
CA GLU A 121 -8.76 -10.43 -5.24
C GLU A 121 -7.85 -10.46 -4.01
N VAL A 122 -6.60 -10.00 -4.17
CA VAL A 122 -5.65 -9.84 -3.07
C VAL A 122 -6.14 -8.83 -2.04
N LEU A 123 -6.70 -7.70 -2.49
CA LEU A 123 -7.29 -6.68 -1.62
C LEU A 123 -8.52 -7.20 -0.85
N ALA A 124 -9.36 -8.02 -1.50
CA ALA A 124 -10.52 -8.64 -0.87
C ALA A 124 -10.14 -9.63 0.24
N GLN A 125 -8.93 -10.19 0.21
CA GLN A 125 -8.36 -11.02 1.28
C GLN A 125 -7.76 -10.19 2.44
N GLY A 126 -7.84 -8.87 2.38
CA GLY A 126 -7.38 -7.96 3.44
C GLY A 126 -5.93 -7.50 3.30
N VAL A 127 -5.22 -7.88 2.23
CA VAL A 127 -3.87 -7.37 1.93
C VAL A 127 -3.98 -5.98 1.34
N THR A 128 -3.33 -4.98 1.95
CA THR A 128 -3.41 -3.59 1.48
C THR A 128 -2.09 -3.01 1.00
N ALA A 129 -0.98 -3.70 1.29
CA ALA A 129 0.34 -3.35 0.78
C ALA A 129 1.11 -4.61 0.41
N VAL A 130 1.94 -4.50 -0.61
CA VAL A 130 2.78 -5.59 -1.11
C VAL A 130 4.20 -5.09 -1.35
N CYS A 131 5.20 -5.86 -0.98
CA CYS A 131 6.58 -5.63 -1.38
C CYS A 131 6.84 -6.45 -2.64
N VAL A 132 6.80 -5.80 -3.80
CA VAL A 132 7.06 -6.47 -5.07
C VAL A 132 8.56 -6.62 -5.23
N ALA A 133 9.02 -7.85 -5.45
CA ALA A 133 10.44 -8.15 -5.50
C ALA A 133 10.82 -8.88 -6.80
N PRO A 134 12.08 -8.74 -7.26
CA PRO A 134 12.59 -9.48 -8.41
C PRO A 134 12.49 -11.01 -8.26
N GLY A 135 12.82 -11.71 -9.33
CA GLY A 135 12.92 -13.17 -9.40
C GLY A 135 13.85 -13.79 -8.36
N SER A 136 13.86 -15.12 -8.33
CA SER A 136 14.70 -15.87 -7.38
C SER A 136 15.79 -16.68 -8.06
N ARG A 137 15.89 -16.72 -9.40
CA ARG A 137 16.93 -17.54 -10.07
C ARG A 137 18.31 -16.91 -10.06
N GLY A 138 18.40 -15.58 -9.99
CA GLY A 138 19.67 -14.87 -9.84
C GLY A 138 20.11 -14.76 -8.38
N LEU A 139 21.42 -14.71 -8.15
CA LEU A 139 22.01 -14.46 -6.83
C LEU A 139 21.61 -13.08 -6.28
N ILE A 140 21.65 -12.03 -7.10
CA ILE A 140 21.20 -10.67 -6.77
C ILE A 140 20.28 -10.20 -7.90
N GLY A 141 18.97 -10.18 -7.63
CA GLY A 141 17.95 -9.99 -8.68
C GLY A 141 17.62 -8.54 -9.00
N GLY A 142 17.93 -7.60 -8.10
CA GLY A 142 17.60 -6.18 -8.22
C GLY A 142 16.95 -5.60 -6.96
N ARG A 143 16.40 -4.40 -7.10
CA ARG A 143 15.72 -3.64 -6.05
C ARG A 143 14.21 -3.86 -6.06
N SER A 144 13.63 -3.97 -4.87
CA SER A 144 12.19 -4.10 -4.64
C SER A 144 11.53 -2.75 -4.34
N ALA A 145 10.19 -2.73 -4.35
CA ALA A 145 9.40 -1.59 -3.93
C ALA A 145 8.16 -2.03 -3.16
N VAL A 146 7.77 -1.24 -2.17
CA VAL A 146 6.51 -1.43 -1.43
C VAL A 146 5.43 -0.60 -2.08
N LEU A 147 4.35 -1.26 -2.48
CA LEU A 147 3.20 -0.69 -3.15
C LEU A 147 1.95 -0.75 -2.28
N LYS A 148 1.11 0.29 -2.35
CA LYS A 148 -0.24 0.32 -1.81
C LYS A 148 -1.21 -0.22 -2.84
N LEU A 149 -2.11 -1.11 -2.43
CA LEU A 149 -3.22 -1.58 -3.25
C LEU A 149 -4.37 -0.57 -3.21
N ASN A 150 -4.22 0.57 -3.88
CA ASN A 150 -5.21 1.66 -3.91
C ASN A 150 -5.99 1.76 -5.22
N GLY A 151 -5.74 0.87 -6.18
CA GLY A 151 -6.40 0.87 -7.50
C GLY A 151 -6.03 2.05 -8.41
N SER A 152 -4.97 2.80 -8.07
CA SER A 152 -4.41 3.83 -8.94
C SER A 152 -3.88 3.22 -10.23
N LYS A 153 -4.07 3.92 -11.36
CA LYS A 153 -3.45 3.58 -12.65
C LYS A 153 -2.08 4.24 -12.85
N ASN A 154 -1.59 4.93 -11.83
CA ASN A 154 -0.31 5.60 -11.82
C ASN A 154 0.55 4.96 -10.74
N VAL A 155 1.69 4.39 -11.15
CA VAL A 155 2.66 3.68 -10.31
C VAL A 155 3.20 4.57 -9.19
N ASP A 156 3.49 5.84 -9.44
CA ASP A 156 4.01 6.77 -8.42
C ASP A 156 3.05 6.94 -7.24
N ARG A 157 1.74 6.86 -7.50
CA ARG A 157 0.71 6.93 -6.46
C ARG A 157 0.51 5.60 -5.72
N MET A 158 1.03 4.50 -6.26
CA MET A 158 1.03 3.19 -5.61
C MET A 158 2.27 3.04 -4.74
N VAL A 159 3.41 3.58 -5.13
CA VAL A 159 4.68 3.41 -4.41
C VAL A 159 4.62 4.08 -3.03
N LEU A 160 4.65 3.26 -1.98
CA LEU A 160 4.86 3.71 -0.60
C LEU A 160 6.34 3.89 -0.29
N LYS A 161 7.18 3.00 -0.84
CA LYS A 161 8.64 3.05 -0.71
C LYS A 161 9.29 2.43 -1.93
N ALA A 162 9.97 3.26 -2.73
CA ALA A 162 10.90 2.79 -3.75
C ALA A 162 12.21 2.31 -3.08
N ASP A 163 12.93 1.44 -3.78
CA ASP A 163 14.23 0.91 -3.34
C ASP A 163 14.21 0.36 -1.92
N ALA A 164 13.14 -0.39 -1.61
CA ALA A 164 12.86 -0.84 -0.25
C ALA A 164 13.89 -1.88 0.22
N THR A 165 14.26 -2.81 -0.66
CA THR A 165 15.26 -3.84 -0.42
C THR A 165 16.06 -4.15 -1.69
N VAL A 166 17.22 -4.77 -1.53
CA VAL A 166 17.88 -5.52 -2.62
C VAL A 166 17.64 -7.00 -2.35
N LYS A 167 17.09 -7.73 -3.32
CA LYS A 167 16.83 -9.16 -3.16
C LYS A 167 18.07 -9.98 -3.55
N ALA A 168 18.52 -10.80 -2.61
CA ALA A 168 19.51 -11.83 -2.87
C ALA A 168 18.90 -13.23 -2.62
N ALA A 169 19.22 -14.19 -3.48
CA ALA A 169 18.77 -15.56 -3.35
C ALA A 169 19.99 -16.49 -3.19
N VAL A 170 20.13 -17.07 -2.00
CA VAL A 170 21.29 -17.92 -1.63
C VAL A 170 20.80 -19.35 -1.43
N GLY A 171 21.47 -20.31 -2.07
CA GLY A 171 21.13 -21.74 -1.94
C GLY A 171 19.94 -22.21 -2.79
N VAL A 172 19.43 -21.35 -3.68
CA VAL A 172 18.48 -21.71 -4.72
C VAL A 172 19.25 -22.18 -5.96
N SER A 173 18.79 -23.26 -6.58
CA SER A 173 19.38 -23.78 -7.82
C SER A 173 19.44 -22.69 -8.90
N THR A 174 20.66 -22.36 -9.34
CA THR A 174 20.91 -21.46 -10.47
C THR A 174 20.72 -22.15 -11.83
N GLY A 175 20.06 -23.31 -11.86
CA GLY A 175 19.65 -24.05 -13.05
C GLY A 175 18.28 -24.73 -12.83
N ASN A 176 17.91 -25.66 -13.69
CA ASN A 176 16.80 -26.60 -13.41
C ASN A 176 17.19 -27.68 -12.36
N THR A 177 18.25 -27.48 -11.59
CA THR A 177 18.92 -28.53 -10.79
C THR A 177 19.30 -28.05 -9.41
N SER A 178 18.42 -28.37 -8.44
CA SER A 178 18.58 -28.43 -6.98
C SER A 178 17.75 -27.47 -6.12
N SER A 179 16.49 -27.82 -5.96
CA SER A 179 15.80 -27.76 -4.66
C SER A 179 16.48 -28.74 -3.67
N SER A 180 15.94 -28.88 -2.46
CA SER A 180 16.26 -29.92 -1.47
C SER A 180 16.46 -31.35 -2.02
N LEU A 181 16.04 -31.64 -3.26
CA LEU A 181 16.27 -32.88 -4.01
C LEU A 181 17.73 -33.21 -4.39
N ALA A 182 18.61 -32.24 -4.69
CA ALA A 182 20.00 -32.62 -5.05
C ALA A 182 20.83 -33.07 -3.83
N ARG A 183 20.41 -32.70 -2.62
CA ARG A 183 20.94 -33.30 -1.39
C ARG A 183 20.51 -34.76 -1.23
N LEU A 184 19.31 -35.13 -1.69
CA LEU A 184 18.86 -36.53 -1.68
C LEU A 184 19.60 -37.39 -2.72
N GLU A 185 19.92 -36.86 -3.90
CA GLU A 185 20.78 -37.57 -4.86
C GLU A 185 22.14 -37.95 -4.25
N HIS A 186 22.76 -37.02 -3.51
CA HIS A 186 24.04 -37.29 -2.85
C HIS A 186 23.94 -38.38 -1.77
N TYR A 187 22.80 -38.49 -1.07
CA TYR A 187 22.53 -39.59 -0.12
C TYR A 187 22.14 -40.92 -0.80
N SER A 188 21.62 -40.91 -2.03
CA SER A 188 21.30 -42.12 -2.81
C SER A 188 22.49 -42.73 -3.54
N SER A 189 23.60 -41.98 -3.63
CA SER A 189 24.85 -42.39 -4.27
C SER A 189 25.91 -42.93 -3.29
N ILE A 190 25.56 -43.12 -2.02
CA ILE A 190 26.38 -43.74 -0.97
C ILE A 190 25.77 -45.07 -0.54
#